data_AF-A0A2S7P0M7-F1
#
_entry.id   AF-A0A2S7P0M7-F1
#
_cell.length_a   1.000
_cell.length_b   1.000
_cell.length_c   1.000
_cell.angle_alpha   90.00
_cell.angle_beta   90.00
_cell.angle_gamma   90.00
#
_symmetry.space_group_name_H-M   'P 1'
#
loop_
_entity.id
_entity.type
_entity.pdbx_description
1 polymer ?
#
loop_
_entity_poly.entity_id
_entity_poly.type
_entity_poly.pdbx_seq_one_letter_code
_entity_poly.pdbx_strand_id
1 'polypeptide(L)'
;MSAMSFVRGHELSVIRKSIFDDQHDAALHSLSHVSRMSHASSICHRCPANTVLVGKTSSLANFTTVQSAILSLPNDNSTHTILILPGNYTEQINITRSGAVHLLGQTRLPTAQSSNTVTIHWNSANGANSGLTDNAYTSILTVAPNLNASLTGSGITGFPVPEGTPFGNNNFRAYNIDFRNDFAPRAAGPSLAVSISRANAGFYYCGIYSYQDTVYIGKLGNALFYGSEIAGQTDFLYGFGTAWIERSNLTMRGCGGGVIAWKGTNTTFTNKYGCYVSNSFLNAANSSIAPSMVKKCSLGRPWNAQHRSVYLNTYMDASIISAGYTKWTTNPLTDNYNNYTFMAEYKSYGPGFNLTARLAGNVTKELDAVTVRGYDSPKSVFMTPTGQQPNVAWIDEEIVGSL
;
A
#
# COMPACT_ATOMS: atom_id res chain seq x y z
N MET A 1 45.73 6.10 4.39
CA MET A 1 45.02 7.27 3.80
C MET A 1 44.59 6.90 2.39
N SER A 2 43.30 6.67 2.16
CA SER A 2 42.63 7.10 0.93
C SER A 2 41.13 6.89 1.08
N ALA A 3 40.38 7.88 0.62
CA ALA A 3 38.95 8.06 0.78
C ALA A 3 38.14 7.11 -0.13
N MET A 4 36.98 6.65 0.36
CA MET A 4 35.96 6.00 -0.46
C MET A 4 34.61 6.64 -0.21
N SER A 5 34.24 7.50 -1.17
CA SER A 5 32.89 7.79 -1.70
C SER A 5 31.72 7.83 -0.71
N PHE A 6 31.42 9.05 -0.23
CA PHE A 6 30.16 9.41 0.42
C PHE A 6 29.35 10.28 -0.55
N VAL A 7 28.74 9.66 -1.56
CA VAL A 7 27.79 10.33 -2.47
C VAL A 7 26.60 9.38 -2.69
N ARG A 8 25.58 9.46 -1.83
CA ARG A 8 24.32 8.72 -2.06
C ARG A 8 23.05 9.22 -1.36
N GLY A 9 23.08 10.30 -0.56
CA GLY A 9 21.89 10.83 0.13
C GLY A 9 21.46 12.26 -0.28
N HIS A 10 22.36 13.06 -0.84
CA HIS A 10 22.08 14.49 -1.05
C HIS A 10 21.27 14.80 -2.31
N GLU A 11 21.31 13.93 -3.33
CA GLU A 11 20.63 14.18 -4.61
C GLU A 11 19.10 14.06 -4.51
N LEU A 12 18.54 13.16 -3.69
CA LEU A 12 17.08 12.96 -3.52
C LEU A 12 16.39 14.05 -2.68
N SER A 13 17.11 14.66 -1.74
CA SER A 13 16.64 15.79 -0.91
C SER A 13 16.46 17.07 -1.72
N VAL A 14 17.35 17.30 -2.70
CA VAL A 14 17.36 18.49 -3.54
C VAL A 14 16.16 18.47 -4.52
N ILE A 15 15.74 17.30 -5.00
CA ILE A 15 14.55 17.05 -5.84
C ILE A 15 13.26 17.65 -5.26
N ARG A 16 13.16 17.63 -3.93
CA ARG A 16 11.92 17.89 -3.18
C ARG A 16 11.55 19.37 -3.06
N LYS A 17 12.44 20.31 -3.41
CA LYS A 17 12.19 21.76 -3.24
C LYS A 17 12.08 22.59 -4.53
N SER A 18 12.53 22.11 -5.69
CA SER A 18 12.48 22.96 -6.92
C SER A 18 11.89 22.32 -8.18
N ILE A 19 11.21 21.18 -8.08
CA ILE A 19 10.20 20.82 -9.09
C ILE A 19 8.93 21.69 -8.90
N PHE A 20 8.87 22.50 -7.84
CA PHE A 20 7.62 22.99 -7.25
C PHE A 20 7.46 24.53 -7.22
N ASP A 21 8.41 25.33 -7.76
CA ASP A 21 8.36 26.82 -7.71
C ASP A 21 8.25 27.54 -9.08
N ASP A 22 8.20 26.83 -10.20
CA ASP A 22 8.31 27.45 -11.55
C ASP A 22 7.04 28.18 -12.06
N GLN A 23 6.22 28.78 -11.17
CA GLN A 23 5.18 29.76 -11.56
C GLN A 23 4.99 30.92 -10.56
N HIS A 24 6.07 31.49 -10.03
CA HIS A 24 6.02 32.84 -9.45
C HIS A 24 7.28 33.63 -9.78
N ASP A 25 7.24 34.40 -10.88
CA ASP A 25 7.60 35.83 -10.90
C ASP A 25 7.74 36.33 -12.35
N ALA A 26 6.62 36.84 -12.87
CA ALA A 26 6.63 37.77 -13.98
C ALA A 26 6.44 39.19 -13.42
N ALA A 27 7.51 39.83 -12.95
CA ALA A 27 7.59 41.28 -12.82
C ALA A 27 9.01 41.78 -12.50
N LEU A 28 9.46 42.76 -13.29
CA LEU A 28 10.45 43.83 -13.03
C LEU A 28 11.94 43.63 -13.44
N HIS A 29 12.23 44.19 -14.62
CA HIS A 29 13.40 44.98 -15.07
C HIS A 29 14.83 44.40 -15.25
N SER A 30 15.19 44.35 -16.54
CA SER A 30 16.48 44.60 -17.24
C SER A 30 17.83 44.15 -16.65
N LEU A 31 18.55 43.31 -17.40
CA LEU A 31 19.71 43.71 -18.21
C LEU A 31 20.22 42.54 -19.07
N SER A 32 20.82 42.90 -20.19
CA SER A 32 21.21 42.12 -21.36
C SER A 32 22.28 41.05 -21.16
N HIS A 33 22.06 39.83 -21.65
CA HIS A 33 22.99 39.14 -22.57
C HIS A 33 22.34 37.90 -23.18
N VAL A 34 22.30 37.89 -24.52
CA VAL A 34 21.76 36.78 -25.33
C VAL A 34 22.83 35.70 -25.43
N SER A 35 22.59 34.58 -24.76
CA SER A 35 23.23 33.31 -25.05
C SER A 35 22.11 32.31 -25.35
N ARG A 36 22.07 31.79 -26.58
CA ARG A 36 21.09 30.80 -27.04
C ARG A 36 21.18 29.53 -26.19
N MET A 37 20.34 29.43 -25.17
CA MET A 37 20.04 28.17 -24.50
C MET A 37 18.87 27.50 -25.23
N SER A 38 19.11 26.26 -25.68
CA SER A 38 18.12 25.35 -26.21
C SER A 38 16.89 25.31 -25.31
N HIS A 39 15.72 25.67 -25.85
CA HIS A 39 14.43 25.72 -25.16
C HIS A 39 13.87 24.32 -24.86
N ALA A 40 14.55 23.59 -23.97
CA ALA A 40 14.04 22.36 -23.35
C ALA A 40 14.22 22.46 -21.83
N SER A 41 13.67 23.51 -21.20
CA SER A 41 13.73 23.70 -19.75
C SER A 41 12.66 22.84 -19.05
N SER A 42 13.08 21.61 -18.79
CA SER A 42 12.82 20.75 -17.63
C SER A 42 11.45 20.82 -16.95
N ILE A 43 10.54 19.96 -17.39
CA ILE A 43 9.38 19.50 -16.59
C ILE A 43 9.77 19.01 -15.19
N CYS A 44 11.03 18.63 -14.99
CA CYS A 44 11.58 18.27 -13.70
C CYS A 44 13.05 18.68 -13.58
N HIS A 45 13.32 19.90 -13.09
CA HIS A 45 14.68 20.44 -13.01
C HIS A 45 15.58 19.69 -12.03
N ARG A 46 15.00 18.87 -11.14
CA ARG A 46 15.75 18.17 -10.09
C ARG A 46 15.48 16.67 -10.04
N CYS A 47 14.83 16.06 -11.01
CA CYS A 47 14.68 14.60 -11.02
C CYS A 47 16.06 13.92 -11.09
N PRO A 48 16.21 12.68 -10.58
CA PRO A 48 17.44 11.93 -10.78
C PRO A 48 17.77 11.84 -12.27
N ALA A 49 19.06 11.80 -12.62
CA ALA A 49 19.48 11.59 -14.00
C ALA A 49 18.81 10.34 -14.59
N ASN A 50 18.42 10.39 -15.86
CA ASN A 50 17.71 9.33 -16.57
C ASN A 50 16.30 9.01 -16.04
N THR A 51 15.65 9.96 -15.36
CA THR A 51 14.24 9.83 -15.02
C THR A 51 13.40 9.74 -16.29
N VAL A 52 12.58 8.69 -16.37
CA VAL A 52 11.65 8.48 -17.48
C VAL A 52 10.39 9.30 -17.22
N LEU A 53 9.98 10.09 -18.19
CA LEU A 53 8.79 10.94 -18.10
C LEU A 53 7.60 10.29 -18.80
N VAL A 54 6.48 10.19 -18.09
CA VAL A 54 5.19 9.70 -18.61
C VAL A 54 4.18 10.84 -18.65
N GLY A 55 3.52 11.04 -19.78
CA GLY A 55 2.53 12.09 -19.97
C GLY A 55 1.63 11.81 -21.16
N LYS A 56 0.31 11.94 -21.00
CA LYS A 56 -0.64 11.64 -22.08
C LYS A 56 -0.55 12.57 -23.27
N THR A 57 -0.33 13.85 -23.01
CA THR A 57 -0.41 14.93 -24.00
C THR A 57 0.85 15.77 -24.10
N SER A 58 1.80 15.58 -23.19
CA SER A 58 3.05 16.34 -23.19
C SER A 58 3.98 15.84 -24.28
N SER A 59 4.41 16.73 -25.19
CA SER A 59 5.40 16.43 -26.21
C SER A 59 6.80 16.15 -25.65
N LEU A 60 7.01 16.43 -24.37
CA LEU A 60 8.27 16.16 -23.66
C LEU A 60 8.27 14.77 -22.99
N ALA A 61 7.11 14.09 -22.92
CA ALA A 61 7.03 12.77 -22.30
C ALA A 61 7.70 11.70 -23.18
N ASN A 62 8.42 10.78 -22.56
CA ASN A 62 9.00 9.61 -23.23
C ASN A 62 7.92 8.58 -23.59
N PHE A 63 6.89 8.47 -22.75
CA PHE A 63 5.80 7.51 -22.89
C PHE A 63 4.44 8.13 -22.57
N THR A 64 3.39 7.62 -23.21
CA THR A 64 2.00 8.03 -22.94
C THR A 64 1.30 7.14 -21.90
N THR A 65 1.90 5.99 -21.56
CA THR A 65 1.39 5.05 -20.55
C THR A 65 2.46 4.71 -19.53
N VAL A 66 2.06 4.39 -18.30
CA VAL A 66 2.98 4.03 -17.22
C VAL A 66 3.57 2.65 -17.48
N GLN A 67 2.78 1.69 -18.01
CA GLN A 67 3.30 0.35 -18.27
C GLN A 67 4.38 0.34 -19.36
N SER A 68 4.27 1.17 -20.40
CA SER A 68 5.31 1.24 -21.44
C SER A 68 6.63 1.82 -20.91
N ALA A 69 6.57 2.82 -20.01
CA ALA A 69 7.76 3.32 -19.33
C ALA A 69 8.43 2.26 -18.44
N ILE A 70 7.64 1.47 -17.71
CA ILE A 70 8.15 0.34 -16.91
C ILE A 70 8.86 -0.68 -17.82
N LEU A 71 8.26 -1.03 -18.95
CA LEU A 71 8.84 -2.00 -19.90
C LEU A 71 10.11 -1.50 -20.59
N SER A 72 10.35 -0.19 -20.63
CA SER A 72 11.58 0.38 -21.20
C SER A 72 12.81 0.27 -20.30
N LEU A 73 12.60 -0.02 -19.00
CA LEU A 73 13.70 -0.07 -18.06
C LEU A 73 14.52 -1.36 -18.24
N PRO A 74 15.85 -1.33 -18.05
CA PRO A 74 16.69 -2.54 -18.16
C PRO A 74 16.31 -3.58 -17.10
N ASN A 75 16.41 -4.87 -17.43
CA ASN A 75 16.18 -5.94 -16.47
C ASN A 75 17.44 -6.25 -15.64
N ASP A 76 17.82 -5.29 -14.79
CA ASP A 76 18.98 -5.40 -13.90
C ASP A 76 18.68 -4.86 -12.49
N ASN A 77 19.71 -4.71 -11.66
CA ASN A 77 19.62 -4.24 -10.28
C ASN A 77 19.79 -2.72 -10.13
N SER A 78 19.87 -1.95 -11.23
CA SER A 78 19.96 -0.50 -11.15
C SER A 78 18.64 0.13 -10.68
N THR A 79 18.72 1.33 -10.11
CA THR A 79 17.55 2.07 -9.61
C THR A 79 17.02 3.00 -10.69
N HIS A 80 15.71 2.98 -10.92
CA HIS A 80 15.06 3.86 -11.88
C HIS A 80 13.91 4.63 -11.29
N THR A 81 13.74 5.85 -11.77
CA THR A 81 12.65 6.75 -11.41
C THR A 81 11.80 7.01 -12.64
N ILE A 82 10.48 6.92 -12.48
CA ILE A 82 9.48 7.31 -13.48
C ILE A 82 8.68 8.46 -12.89
N LEU A 83 8.72 9.63 -13.54
CA LEU A 83 7.85 10.76 -13.21
C LEU A 83 6.60 10.70 -14.08
N ILE A 84 5.43 10.74 -13.46
CA ILE A 84 4.12 10.65 -14.12
C ILE A 84 3.44 12.00 -14.00
N LEU A 85 3.08 12.59 -15.15
CA LEU A 85 2.40 13.87 -15.23
C LEU A 85 0.91 13.76 -14.87
N PRO A 86 0.25 14.88 -14.50
CA PRO A 86 -1.14 14.90 -14.10
C PRO A 86 -2.04 14.28 -15.16
N GLY A 87 -2.98 13.44 -14.74
CA GLY A 87 -3.90 12.77 -15.64
C GLY A 87 -4.45 11.45 -15.09
N ASN A 88 -5.44 10.94 -15.81
CA ASN A 88 -6.13 9.69 -15.49
C ASN A 88 -5.69 8.59 -16.44
N TYR A 89 -4.85 7.65 -16.00
CA TYR A 89 -4.30 6.56 -16.80
C TYR A 89 -5.15 5.31 -16.64
N THR A 90 -5.76 4.81 -17.71
CA THR A 90 -6.59 3.59 -17.66
C THR A 90 -5.77 2.39 -18.13
N GLU A 91 -5.14 1.70 -17.19
CA GLU A 91 -4.26 0.57 -17.46
C GLU A 91 -4.03 -0.29 -16.21
N GLN A 92 -3.55 -1.51 -16.41
CA GLN A 92 -2.92 -2.31 -15.36
C GLN A 92 -1.40 -2.21 -15.52
N ILE A 93 -0.68 -2.10 -14.41
CA ILE A 93 0.77 -1.97 -14.35
C ILE A 93 1.40 -3.12 -13.56
N ASN A 94 2.49 -3.69 -14.10
CA ASN A 94 3.17 -4.84 -13.55
C ASN A 94 4.67 -4.56 -13.40
N ILE A 95 5.18 -4.69 -12.17
CA ILE A 95 6.60 -4.55 -11.83
C ILE A 95 7.20 -5.94 -11.60
N THR A 96 7.85 -6.49 -12.63
CA THR A 96 8.46 -7.83 -12.60
C THR A 96 9.97 -7.82 -12.38
N ARG A 97 10.64 -6.69 -12.65
CA ARG A 97 12.08 -6.55 -12.44
C ARG A 97 12.46 -6.51 -10.95
N SER A 98 13.66 -7.01 -10.63
CA SER A 98 14.19 -7.06 -9.25
C SER A 98 14.74 -5.72 -8.76
N GLY A 99 15.39 -4.95 -9.63
CA GLY A 99 15.97 -3.64 -9.30
C GLY A 99 14.93 -2.59 -8.94
N ALA A 100 15.33 -1.63 -8.10
CA ALA A 100 14.44 -0.63 -7.54
C ALA A 100 13.71 0.21 -8.61
N VAL A 101 12.41 0.41 -8.41
CA VAL A 101 11.57 1.27 -9.27
C VAL A 101 10.81 2.25 -8.39
N HIS A 102 10.98 3.54 -8.66
CA HIS A 102 10.26 4.62 -7.99
C HIS A 102 9.29 5.28 -8.97
N LEU A 103 7.99 5.23 -8.67
CA LEU A 103 6.95 5.96 -9.39
C LEU A 103 6.62 7.26 -8.65
N LEU A 104 6.80 8.40 -9.30
CA LEU A 104 6.50 9.71 -8.75
C LEU A 104 5.30 10.31 -9.48
N GLY A 105 4.18 10.49 -8.80
CA GLY A 105 3.07 11.28 -9.33
C GLY A 105 3.36 12.78 -9.16
N GLN A 106 3.21 13.56 -10.23
CA GLN A 106 3.33 15.02 -10.12
C GLN A 106 2.19 15.55 -9.23
N THR A 107 2.56 16.41 -8.29
CA THR A 107 1.63 17.08 -7.37
C THR A 107 2.23 18.41 -6.94
N ARG A 108 1.40 19.34 -6.46
CA ARG A 108 1.85 20.60 -5.86
C ARG A 108 2.16 20.46 -4.37
N LEU A 109 1.54 19.48 -3.69
CA LEU A 109 1.68 19.26 -2.25
C LEU A 109 2.02 17.79 -1.98
N PRO A 110 3.31 17.40 -2.02
CA PRO A 110 3.74 16.00 -1.95
C PRO A 110 3.47 15.31 -0.60
N THR A 111 3.22 16.07 0.46
CA THR A 111 2.87 15.54 1.79
C THR A 111 1.36 15.51 2.04
N ALA A 112 0.55 15.85 1.04
CA ALA A 112 -0.90 15.84 1.13
C ALA A 112 -1.48 14.91 0.06
N GLN A 113 -1.88 13.70 0.46
CA GLN A 113 -2.48 12.72 -0.44
C GLN A 113 -3.68 13.29 -1.21
N SER A 114 -4.49 14.14 -0.58
CA SER A 114 -5.64 14.82 -1.21
C SER A 114 -5.29 15.76 -2.37
N SER A 115 -4.01 16.10 -2.55
CA SER A 115 -3.50 16.95 -3.64
C SER A 115 -2.94 16.15 -4.81
N ASN A 116 -3.03 14.82 -4.79
CA ASN A 116 -2.58 13.98 -5.90
C ASN A 116 -3.32 14.35 -7.19
N THR A 117 -2.58 14.42 -8.30
CA THR A 117 -3.16 14.77 -9.62
C THR A 117 -2.99 13.66 -10.66
N VAL A 118 -2.35 12.56 -10.26
CA VAL A 118 -2.17 11.35 -11.07
C VAL A 118 -3.08 10.28 -10.53
N THR A 119 -3.98 9.78 -11.37
CA THR A 119 -4.80 8.60 -11.06
C THR A 119 -4.48 7.50 -12.07
N ILE A 120 -4.17 6.30 -11.59
CA ILE A 120 -4.14 5.08 -12.40
C ILE A 120 -5.37 4.27 -12.03
N HIS A 121 -6.21 4.01 -13.02
CA HIS A 121 -7.52 3.41 -12.83
C HIS A 121 -7.69 2.15 -13.66
N TRP A 122 -8.29 1.14 -13.05
CA TRP A 122 -8.80 -0.04 -13.74
C TRP A 122 -10.20 -0.34 -13.23
N ASN A 123 -10.96 -1.17 -13.95
CA ASN A 123 -12.32 -1.50 -13.57
C ASN A 123 -12.53 -2.99 -13.81
N SER A 124 -12.29 -3.78 -12.75
CA SER A 124 -12.42 -5.25 -12.83
C SER A 124 -12.69 -5.83 -11.45
N ALA A 125 -13.56 -6.84 -11.39
CA ALA A 125 -13.80 -7.64 -10.20
C ALA A 125 -13.92 -9.12 -10.54
N ASN A 126 -13.45 -9.98 -9.64
CA ASN A 126 -13.60 -11.42 -9.72
C ASN A 126 -14.93 -11.87 -9.07
N GLY A 127 -16.05 -11.40 -9.63
CA GLY A 127 -17.40 -11.77 -9.19
C GLY A 127 -17.93 -13.07 -9.81
N ALA A 128 -19.13 -13.48 -9.40
CA ALA A 128 -19.86 -14.55 -10.08
C ALA A 128 -20.05 -14.18 -11.56
N ASN A 129 -19.58 -15.04 -12.46
CA ASN A 129 -19.58 -14.86 -13.93
C ASN A 129 -18.48 -13.94 -14.51
N SER A 130 -17.44 -13.59 -13.74
CA SER A 130 -16.30 -12.83 -14.27
C SER A 130 -15.50 -13.59 -15.34
N GLY A 131 -15.49 -14.93 -15.30
CA GLY A 131 -14.59 -15.78 -16.08
C GLY A 131 -13.13 -15.71 -15.63
N LEU A 132 -12.81 -14.93 -14.58
CA LEU A 132 -11.48 -14.82 -14.03
C LEU A 132 -11.17 -16.01 -13.13
N THR A 133 -9.98 -16.56 -13.28
CA THR A 133 -9.55 -17.73 -12.49
C THR A 133 -8.93 -17.36 -11.15
N ASP A 134 -8.57 -16.08 -10.94
CA ASP A 134 -7.95 -15.58 -9.72
C ASP A 134 -8.18 -14.06 -9.55
N ASN A 135 -8.14 -13.58 -8.30
CA ASN A 135 -8.29 -12.15 -7.99
C ASN A 135 -7.12 -11.31 -8.53
N ALA A 136 -5.93 -11.91 -8.72
CA ALA A 136 -4.74 -11.22 -9.23
C ALA A 136 -4.98 -10.50 -10.56
N TYR A 137 -5.86 -11.03 -11.42
CA TYR A 137 -6.20 -10.42 -12.72
C TYR A 137 -6.97 -9.10 -12.61
N THR A 138 -7.49 -8.78 -11.44
CA THR A 138 -8.25 -7.53 -11.21
C THR A 138 -7.36 -6.36 -10.81
N SER A 139 -6.12 -6.62 -10.40
CA SER A 139 -5.23 -5.61 -9.79
C SER A 139 -4.85 -4.51 -10.76
N ILE A 140 -4.81 -3.26 -10.29
CA ILE A 140 -4.24 -2.14 -11.06
C ILE A 140 -2.73 -2.26 -11.04
N LEU A 141 -2.14 -2.33 -9.85
CA LEU A 141 -0.69 -2.44 -9.66
C LEU A 141 -0.35 -3.83 -9.12
N THR A 142 0.51 -4.56 -9.83
CA THR A 142 1.11 -5.80 -9.32
C THR A 142 2.62 -5.63 -9.20
N VAL A 143 3.16 -5.87 -8.00
CA VAL A 143 4.61 -5.94 -7.76
C VAL A 143 4.95 -7.37 -7.36
N ALA A 144 5.40 -8.15 -8.34
CA ALA A 144 5.72 -9.56 -8.18
C ALA A 144 6.68 -10.02 -9.29
N PRO A 145 7.56 -10.99 -9.04
CA PRO A 145 8.53 -11.47 -10.05
C PRO A 145 7.85 -12.09 -11.29
N ASN A 146 6.65 -12.63 -11.13
CA ASN A 146 5.85 -13.23 -12.20
C ASN A 146 4.39 -13.42 -11.75
N LEU A 147 3.52 -13.82 -12.68
CA LEU A 147 2.10 -14.09 -12.43
C LEU A 147 1.89 -15.14 -11.33
N ASN A 148 2.60 -16.27 -11.38
CA ASN A 148 2.45 -17.36 -10.38
C ASN A 148 2.71 -16.89 -8.94
N ALA A 149 3.62 -15.93 -8.75
CA ALA A 149 3.86 -15.33 -7.45
C ALA A 149 2.74 -14.37 -7.03
N SER A 150 2.04 -13.74 -7.98
CA SER A 150 0.95 -12.79 -7.72
C SER A 150 -0.40 -13.47 -7.45
N LEU A 151 -0.59 -14.72 -7.87
CA LEU A 151 -1.84 -15.45 -7.66
C LEU A 151 -2.21 -15.51 -6.18
N THR A 152 -3.48 -15.31 -5.91
CA THR A 152 -4.06 -15.29 -4.56
C THR A 152 -4.42 -16.71 -4.11
N GLY A 153 -5.05 -17.44 -5.02
CA GLY A 153 -5.64 -18.75 -4.83
C GLY A 153 -6.88 -18.73 -3.94
N SER A 154 -7.56 -19.87 -3.92
CA SER A 154 -8.76 -20.08 -3.12
C SER A 154 -8.45 -20.75 -1.78
N GLY A 155 -9.41 -20.65 -0.85
CA GLY A 155 -9.38 -21.37 0.42
C GLY A 155 -8.30 -20.89 1.40
N ILE A 156 -8.13 -21.66 2.48
CA ILE A 156 -7.29 -21.27 3.63
C ILE A 156 -5.78 -21.46 3.40
N THR A 157 -5.37 -22.05 2.27
CA THR A 157 -3.97 -22.31 1.90
C THR A 157 -3.48 -21.46 0.72
N GLY A 158 -4.39 -20.93 -0.10
CA GLY A 158 -4.08 -20.05 -1.26
C GLY A 158 -3.26 -20.75 -2.33
N PHE A 159 -2.80 -19.99 -3.33
CA PHE A 159 -2.07 -20.58 -4.45
C PHE A 159 -0.62 -20.89 -4.06
N PRO A 160 -0.12 -22.13 -4.27
CA PRO A 160 1.27 -22.45 -3.99
C PRO A 160 2.18 -21.73 -4.99
N VAL A 161 3.17 -21.00 -4.48
CA VAL A 161 4.23 -20.42 -5.32
C VAL A 161 5.23 -21.54 -5.65
N PRO A 162 5.57 -21.77 -6.93
CA PRO A 162 6.55 -22.78 -7.32
C PRO A 162 7.90 -22.60 -6.63
N GLU A 163 8.53 -23.72 -6.28
CA GLU A 163 9.89 -23.72 -5.75
C GLU A 163 10.87 -23.07 -6.74
N GLY A 164 11.88 -22.37 -6.22
CA GLY A 164 12.85 -21.64 -7.04
C GLY A 164 12.34 -20.30 -7.61
N THR A 165 11.07 -19.93 -7.39
CA THR A 165 10.58 -18.59 -7.79
C THR A 165 11.43 -17.50 -7.12
N PRO A 166 12.03 -16.57 -7.88
CA PRO A 166 12.92 -15.56 -7.32
C PRO A 166 12.18 -14.59 -6.39
N PHE A 167 12.93 -13.79 -5.65
CA PHE A 167 12.37 -12.57 -5.08
C PHE A 167 12.27 -11.52 -6.20
N GLY A 168 11.15 -10.81 -6.28
CA GLY A 168 10.89 -9.78 -7.26
C GLY A 168 11.52 -8.45 -6.85
N ASN A 169 10.78 -7.36 -7.05
CA ASN A 169 11.28 -6.03 -6.75
C ASN A 169 11.62 -5.87 -5.26
N ASN A 170 12.88 -5.57 -4.95
CA ASN A 170 13.34 -5.48 -3.57
C ASN A 170 13.20 -4.08 -2.94
N ASN A 171 12.80 -3.08 -3.73
CA ASN A 171 12.64 -1.69 -3.33
C ASN A 171 11.74 -0.95 -4.33
N PHE A 172 10.46 -1.33 -4.38
CA PHE A 172 9.46 -0.59 -5.15
C PHE A 172 8.94 0.57 -4.29
N ARG A 173 8.78 1.75 -4.88
CA ARG A 173 8.18 2.89 -4.21
C ARG A 173 7.21 3.63 -5.11
N ALA A 174 6.05 4.01 -4.59
CA ALA A 174 5.09 4.88 -5.25
C ALA A 174 4.81 6.10 -4.36
N TYR A 175 4.77 7.28 -4.97
CA TYR A 175 4.55 8.55 -4.29
C TYR A 175 3.46 9.32 -5.00
N ASN A 176 2.48 9.83 -4.25
CA ASN A 176 1.49 10.79 -4.75
C ASN A 176 0.68 10.34 -5.97
N ILE A 177 0.35 9.05 -6.03
CA ILE A 177 -0.48 8.45 -7.08
C ILE A 177 -1.73 7.85 -6.45
N ASP A 178 -2.87 8.06 -7.09
CA ASP A 178 -4.13 7.41 -6.73
C ASP A 178 -4.34 6.16 -7.60
N PHE A 179 -4.44 5.00 -6.97
CA PHE A 179 -4.79 3.72 -7.59
C PHE A 179 -6.27 3.44 -7.33
N ARG A 180 -7.11 3.46 -8.37
CA ARG A 180 -8.58 3.33 -8.24
C ARG A 180 -9.13 2.14 -9.02
N ASN A 181 -9.68 1.15 -8.31
CA ASN A 181 -10.46 0.06 -8.90
C ASN A 181 -11.91 0.22 -8.47
N ASP A 182 -12.66 1.06 -9.20
CA ASP A 182 -14.06 1.37 -8.91
C ASP A 182 -15.00 0.52 -9.78
N PHE A 183 -14.84 -0.81 -9.72
CA PHE A 183 -15.61 -1.74 -10.57
C PHE A 183 -17.13 -1.55 -10.47
N ALA A 184 -17.61 -1.41 -9.24
CA ALA A 184 -18.99 -1.08 -8.93
C ALA A 184 -19.01 -0.18 -7.68
N PRO A 185 -20.06 0.62 -7.45
CA PRO A 185 -20.18 1.46 -6.27
C PRO A 185 -20.52 0.66 -4.99
N ARG A 186 -20.06 -0.59 -4.90
CA ARG A 186 -20.25 -1.56 -3.82
C ARG A 186 -19.31 -2.75 -4.03
N ALA A 187 -19.11 -3.56 -3.00
CA ALA A 187 -18.51 -4.88 -3.11
C ALA A 187 -19.33 -5.75 -4.09
N ALA A 188 -18.66 -6.25 -5.13
CA ALA A 188 -19.25 -7.07 -6.19
C ALA A 188 -18.36 -8.27 -6.53
N GLY A 189 -17.59 -8.74 -5.55
CA GLY A 189 -16.46 -9.66 -5.73
C GLY A 189 -15.12 -8.92 -5.58
N PRO A 190 -14.01 -9.66 -5.37
CA PRO A 190 -12.67 -9.10 -5.21
C PRO A 190 -12.26 -8.18 -6.35
N SER A 191 -11.79 -6.98 -6.04
CA SER A 191 -11.40 -5.95 -6.99
C SER A 191 -10.16 -5.24 -6.48
N LEU A 192 -8.98 -5.75 -6.84
CA LEU A 192 -7.73 -5.29 -6.24
C LEU A 192 -7.34 -3.93 -6.84
N ALA A 193 -6.86 -3.03 -5.99
CA ALA A 193 -6.12 -1.85 -6.42
C ALA A 193 -4.61 -2.15 -6.46
N VAL A 194 -4.10 -2.82 -5.43
CA VAL A 194 -2.67 -3.14 -5.29
C VAL A 194 -2.47 -4.60 -4.87
N SER A 195 -1.52 -5.27 -5.52
CA SER A 195 -1.09 -6.65 -5.25
C SER A 195 0.42 -6.73 -5.11
N ILE A 196 0.92 -7.12 -3.93
CA ILE A 196 2.35 -7.23 -3.64
C ILE A 196 2.70 -8.65 -3.20
N SER A 197 3.59 -9.32 -3.94
CA SER A 197 4.03 -10.68 -3.61
C SER A 197 5.51 -10.88 -3.89
N ARG A 198 6.23 -11.47 -2.94
CA ARG A 198 7.70 -11.67 -3.01
C ARG A 198 8.44 -10.39 -3.40
N ALA A 199 8.02 -9.28 -2.83
CA ALA A 199 8.55 -7.96 -3.13
C ALA A 199 8.49 -7.09 -1.87
N ASN A 200 9.29 -6.04 -1.85
CA ASN A 200 9.16 -4.98 -0.86
C ASN A 200 8.62 -3.72 -1.56
N ALA A 201 7.55 -3.13 -1.02
CA ALA A 201 6.85 -2.01 -1.64
C ALA A 201 6.50 -0.91 -0.62
N GLY A 202 6.89 0.33 -0.90
CA GLY A 202 6.49 1.51 -0.12
C GLY A 202 5.51 2.40 -0.88
N PHE A 203 4.46 2.86 -0.21
CA PHE A 203 3.47 3.79 -0.71
C PHE A 203 3.45 5.02 0.19
N TYR A 204 3.72 6.20 -0.38
CA TYR A 204 3.86 7.45 0.36
C TYR A 204 2.87 8.47 -0.19
N TYR A 205 1.92 8.86 0.65
CA TYR A 205 0.86 9.81 0.29
C TYR A 205 0.08 9.38 -0.97
N CYS A 206 -0.14 8.07 -1.13
CA CYS A 206 -0.91 7.49 -2.21
C CYS A 206 -2.37 7.33 -1.81
N GLY A 207 -3.27 7.37 -2.78
CA GLY A 207 -4.64 6.91 -2.60
C GLY A 207 -4.79 5.49 -3.13
N ILE A 208 -5.41 4.58 -2.38
CA ILE A 208 -5.64 3.20 -2.79
C ILE A 208 -7.11 2.86 -2.56
N TYR A 209 -7.89 2.78 -3.64
CA TYR A 209 -9.34 2.75 -3.57
C TYR A 209 -9.92 1.54 -4.28
N SER A 210 -10.76 0.78 -3.57
CA SER A 210 -11.71 -0.15 -4.18
C SER A 210 -12.88 -0.42 -3.23
N TYR A 211 -13.46 -1.62 -3.27
CA TYR A 211 -14.56 -2.05 -2.40
C TYR A 211 -14.29 -3.38 -1.73
N GLN A 212 -14.11 -4.47 -2.47
CA GLN A 212 -13.74 -5.75 -1.87
C GLN A 212 -12.29 -6.08 -2.21
N ASP A 213 -11.51 -6.54 -1.23
CA ASP A 213 -10.14 -7.02 -1.45
C ASP A 213 -9.21 -5.96 -2.06
N THR A 214 -9.26 -4.71 -1.57
CA THR A 214 -8.56 -3.55 -2.16
C THR A 214 -7.03 -3.69 -2.19
N VAL A 215 -6.42 -4.18 -1.12
CA VAL A 215 -4.98 -4.39 -1.00
C VAL A 215 -4.70 -5.85 -0.69
N TYR A 216 -3.96 -6.50 -1.59
CA TYR A 216 -3.46 -7.85 -1.39
C TYR A 216 -1.97 -7.86 -1.10
N ILE A 217 -1.56 -8.42 0.05
CA ILE A 217 -0.15 -8.72 0.33
C ILE A 217 0.06 -10.24 0.38
N GLY A 218 0.63 -10.80 -0.69
CA GLY A 218 0.88 -12.24 -0.83
C GLY A 218 2.19 -12.73 -0.19
N LYS A 219 2.62 -13.94 -0.57
CA LYS A 219 3.72 -14.65 0.07
C LYS A 219 5.02 -13.85 0.04
N LEU A 220 5.70 -13.74 1.18
CA LEU A 220 6.96 -12.99 1.32
C LEU A 220 6.86 -11.52 0.84
N GLY A 221 5.65 -10.97 0.70
CA GLY A 221 5.45 -9.56 0.41
C GLY A 221 5.61 -8.74 1.69
N ASN A 222 6.34 -7.63 1.60
CA ASN A 222 6.38 -6.59 2.63
C ASN A 222 5.87 -5.29 2.00
N ALA A 223 4.87 -4.66 2.63
CA ALA A 223 4.32 -3.40 2.15
C ALA A 223 4.22 -2.37 3.27
N LEU A 224 4.66 -1.15 3.00
CA LEU A 224 4.49 0.02 3.87
C LEU A 224 3.55 1.00 3.19
N PHE A 225 2.56 1.50 3.93
CA PHE A 225 1.69 2.60 3.52
C PHE A 225 1.85 3.74 4.53
N TYR A 226 2.32 4.89 4.09
CA TYR A 226 2.58 6.05 4.95
C TYR A 226 1.83 7.27 4.44
N GLY A 227 1.11 7.98 5.33
CA GLY A 227 0.40 9.21 4.98
C GLY A 227 -0.67 9.02 3.88
N SER A 228 -1.13 7.78 3.68
CA SER A 228 -1.94 7.39 2.53
C SER A 228 -3.42 7.32 2.90
N GLU A 229 -4.28 7.29 1.88
CA GLU A 229 -5.69 6.90 2.06
C GLU A 229 -5.90 5.51 1.48
N ILE A 230 -6.52 4.60 2.24
CA ILE A 230 -6.88 3.26 1.79
C ILE A 230 -8.38 3.06 2.01
N ALA A 231 -9.15 2.95 0.92
CA ALA A 231 -10.59 2.88 0.96
C ALA A 231 -11.14 1.53 0.50
N GLY A 232 -12.09 0.99 1.26
CA GLY A 232 -12.77 -0.26 0.90
C GLY A 232 -14.00 -0.56 1.74
N GLN A 233 -14.60 -1.72 1.55
CA GLN A 233 -15.85 -2.17 2.16
C GLN A 233 -15.72 -3.56 2.80
N THR A 234 -15.33 -4.57 2.02
CA THR A 234 -15.26 -5.97 2.46
C THR A 234 -13.83 -6.45 2.38
N ASP A 235 -13.26 -6.84 3.51
CA ASP A 235 -11.94 -7.49 3.60
C ASP A 235 -10.85 -6.71 2.87
N PHE A 236 -10.92 -5.37 2.92
CA PHE A 236 -10.20 -4.55 1.96
C PHE A 236 -8.68 -4.52 2.18
N LEU A 237 -8.20 -4.91 3.36
CA LEU A 237 -6.82 -5.33 3.58
C LEU A 237 -6.81 -6.85 3.74
N TYR A 238 -6.23 -7.57 2.80
CA TYR A 238 -6.16 -9.03 2.88
C TYR A 238 -4.83 -9.60 2.37
N GLY A 239 -4.56 -10.84 2.74
CA GLY A 239 -3.34 -11.52 2.32
C GLY A 239 -2.68 -12.30 3.44
N PHE A 240 -1.39 -12.58 3.28
CA PHE A 240 -0.60 -13.41 4.18
C PHE A 240 0.89 -13.05 4.24
N GLY A 241 1.30 -11.94 3.61
CA GLY A 241 2.59 -11.31 3.86
C GLY A 241 2.52 -10.34 5.04
N THR A 242 3.33 -9.27 5.00
CA THR A 242 3.38 -8.25 6.04
C THR A 242 2.99 -6.88 5.49
N ALA A 243 1.99 -6.24 6.09
CA ALA A 243 1.63 -4.85 5.81
C ALA A 243 1.83 -3.98 7.05
N TRP A 244 2.51 -2.84 6.89
CA TRP A 244 2.55 -1.78 7.89
C TRP A 244 1.83 -0.54 7.33
N ILE A 245 0.84 -0.05 8.04
CA ILE A 245 0.07 1.13 7.68
C ILE A 245 0.31 2.18 8.77
N GLU A 246 0.92 3.29 8.41
CA GLU A 246 1.37 4.34 9.32
C GLU A 246 0.75 5.67 8.94
N ARG A 247 0.23 6.42 9.94
CA ARG A 247 -0.29 7.80 9.73
C ARG A 247 -1.25 7.92 8.56
N SER A 248 -2.07 6.90 8.35
CA SER A 248 -2.92 6.79 7.17
C SER A 248 -4.40 6.81 7.54
N ASN A 249 -5.24 7.14 6.57
CA ASN A 249 -6.68 7.11 6.72
C ASN A 249 -7.22 5.82 6.07
N LEU A 250 -7.84 4.95 6.86
CA LEU A 250 -8.55 3.77 6.37
C LEU A 250 -10.03 4.13 6.28
N THR A 251 -10.54 4.33 5.06
CA THR A 251 -11.89 4.83 4.81
C THR A 251 -12.85 3.71 4.42
N MET A 252 -13.79 3.41 5.31
CA MET A 252 -14.80 2.38 5.13
C MET A 252 -15.94 2.92 4.25
N ARG A 253 -16.05 2.42 3.02
CA ARG A 253 -17.11 2.74 2.03
C ARG A 253 -18.43 2.02 2.29
N GLY A 254 -18.43 1.12 3.28
CA GLY A 254 -19.58 0.36 3.75
C GLY A 254 -19.12 -0.73 4.72
N CYS A 255 -20.06 -1.47 5.28
CA CYS A 255 -19.77 -2.65 6.10
C CYS A 255 -20.25 -3.91 5.36
N GLY A 256 -19.47 -4.99 5.41
CA GLY A 256 -19.81 -6.26 4.73
C GLY A 256 -18.80 -7.40 4.96
N GLY A 257 -17.80 -7.16 5.81
CA GLY A 257 -16.71 -8.06 6.15
C GLY A 257 -15.83 -7.41 7.22
N GLY A 258 -14.55 -7.74 7.23
CA GLY A 258 -13.55 -7.05 8.05
C GLY A 258 -12.90 -5.87 7.33
N VAL A 259 -12.35 -4.92 8.08
CA VAL A 259 -11.30 -4.03 7.55
C VAL A 259 -10.09 -4.86 7.14
N ILE A 260 -9.67 -5.80 8.02
CA ILE A 260 -8.59 -6.75 7.76
C ILE A 260 -9.13 -8.19 7.69
N ALA A 261 -8.81 -8.90 6.61
CA ALA A 261 -8.96 -10.35 6.51
C ALA A 261 -7.59 -10.97 6.23
N TRP A 262 -6.88 -11.36 7.29
CA TRP A 262 -5.55 -11.92 7.14
C TRP A 262 -5.57 -13.43 7.24
N LYS A 263 -4.73 -14.04 6.43
CA LYS A 263 -4.41 -15.45 6.48
C LYS A 263 -2.99 -15.55 7.02
N GLY A 264 -2.81 -16.27 8.11
CA GLY A 264 -1.45 -16.67 8.48
C GLY A 264 -0.95 -17.77 7.57
N THR A 265 0.37 -17.92 7.46
CA THR A 265 0.99 -18.99 6.69
C THR A 265 2.11 -19.62 7.48
N ASN A 266 2.28 -20.92 7.32
CA ASN A 266 3.51 -21.58 7.70
C ASN A 266 4.62 -21.19 6.73
N THR A 267 5.74 -20.77 7.30
CA THR A 267 7.03 -20.62 6.63
C THR A 267 8.01 -21.62 7.23
N THR A 268 9.17 -21.79 6.62
CA THR A 268 10.26 -22.60 7.20
C THR A 268 10.93 -21.93 8.40
N PHE A 269 10.48 -20.72 8.76
CA PHE A 269 10.95 -19.93 9.90
C PHE A 269 9.76 -19.34 10.67
N THR A 270 9.97 -18.97 11.93
CA THR A 270 8.99 -18.23 12.73
C THR A 270 8.78 -16.83 12.14
N ASN A 271 7.53 -16.49 11.77
CA ASN A 271 7.23 -15.21 11.13
C ASN A 271 6.28 -14.32 11.93
N LYS A 272 6.31 -13.03 11.58
CA LYS A 272 5.37 -11.99 12.04
C LYS A 272 4.48 -11.48 10.90
N TYR A 273 4.16 -12.32 9.92
CA TYR A 273 3.27 -11.95 8.84
C TYR A 273 1.89 -11.59 9.38
N GLY A 274 1.36 -10.46 8.93
CA GLY A 274 0.22 -9.81 9.54
C GLY A 274 0.01 -8.43 8.96
N CYS A 275 -1.12 -7.83 9.32
CA CYS A 275 -1.42 -6.44 9.01
C CYS A 275 -1.35 -5.60 10.29
N TYR A 276 -0.54 -4.56 10.26
CA TYR A 276 -0.25 -3.68 11.39
C TYR A 276 -0.69 -2.26 11.02
N VAL A 277 -1.68 -1.74 11.72
CA VAL A 277 -2.22 -0.39 11.52
C VAL A 277 -1.78 0.46 12.71
N SER A 278 -1.00 1.50 12.46
CA SER A 278 -0.30 2.28 13.46
C SER A 278 -0.51 3.77 13.25
N ASN A 279 -0.79 4.50 14.35
CA ASN A 279 -0.98 5.95 14.37
C ASN A 279 -1.96 6.44 13.27
N SER A 280 -3.01 5.66 13.02
CA SER A 280 -3.89 5.80 11.86
C SER A 280 -5.34 6.02 12.29
N PHE A 281 -6.22 6.23 11.31
CA PHE A 281 -7.63 6.52 11.54
C PHE A 281 -8.51 5.54 10.77
N LEU A 282 -9.54 4.98 11.42
CA LEU A 282 -10.61 4.22 10.79
C LEU A 282 -11.87 5.08 10.80
N ASN A 283 -12.31 5.48 9.61
CA ASN A 283 -13.45 6.39 9.43
C ASN A 283 -14.42 5.83 8.39
N ALA A 284 -15.71 6.14 8.52
CA ALA A 284 -16.62 6.08 7.38
C ALA A 284 -16.10 7.00 6.26
N ALA A 285 -16.18 6.54 5.01
CA ALA A 285 -15.59 7.25 3.88
C ALA A 285 -16.21 8.63 3.59
N ASN A 286 -17.45 8.86 4.05
CA ASN A 286 -18.09 10.17 4.00
C ASN A 286 -19.25 10.27 5.01
N SER A 287 -19.67 11.50 5.29
CA SER A 287 -20.73 11.82 6.24
C SER A 287 -22.11 11.28 5.83
N SER A 288 -22.37 11.05 4.55
CA SER A 288 -23.67 10.55 4.07
C SER A 288 -23.89 9.07 4.43
N ILE A 289 -22.82 8.26 4.45
CA ILE A 289 -22.90 6.83 4.80
C ILE A 289 -22.67 6.57 6.30
N ALA A 290 -21.94 7.47 7.00
CA ALA A 290 -21.56 7.27 8.40
C ALA A 290 -22.73 6.94 9.35
N PRO A 291 -23.90 7.60 9.29
CA PRO A 291 -25.03 7.27 10.17
C PRO A 291 -25.52 5.83 9.99
N SER A 292 -25.46 5.31 8.76
CA SER A 292 -25.91 3.95 8.45
C SER A 292 -24.93 2.87 8.93
N MET A 293 -23.69 3.23 9.27
CA MET A 293 -22.60 2.32 9.59
C MET A 293 -22.33 2.19 11.09
N VAL A 294 -22.95 3.04 11.93
CA VAL A 294 -22.76 3.04 13.38
C VAL A 294 -22.89 1.63 13.97
N LYS A 295 -21.82 1.16 14.60
CA LYS A 295 -21.69 -0.19 15.20
C LYS A 295 -22.01 -1.34 14.23
N LYS A 296 -21.55 -1.27 12.97
CA LYS A 296 -21.76 -2.33 11.97
C LYS A 296 -20.49 -2.86 11.32
N CYS A 297 -19.40 -2.10 11.31
CA CYS A 297 -18.15 -2.48 10.67
C CYS A 297 -17.24 -3.23 11.65
N SER A 298 -16.51 -4.23 11.15
CA SER A 298 -15.59 -5.04 11.97
C SER A 298 -14.14 -4.68 11.68
N LEU A 299 -13.29 -4.66 12.71
CA LEU A 299 -11.85 -4.50 12.59
C LEU A 299 -11.22 -5.60 11.74
N GLY A 300 -11.79 -6.79 11.78
CA GLY A 300 -11.35 -7.87 10.94
C GLY A 300 -12.16 -9.12 11.12
N ARG A 301 -11.83 -10.12 10.30
CA ARG A 301 -12.31 -11.50 10.46
C ARG A 301 -11.24 -12.49 10.01
N PRO A 302 -11.11 -13.64 10.68
CA PRO A 302 -9.97 -14.54 10.47
C PRO A 302 -10.17 -15.38 9.22
N TRP A 303 -9.44 -15.07 8.15
CA TRP A 303 -9.48 -15.89 6.93
C TRP A 303 -8.97 -17.32 7.22
N ASN A 304 -8.03 -17.47 8.15
CA ASN A 304 -7.69 -18.76 8.76
C ASN A 304 -7.34 -18.64 10.27
N ALA A 305 -7.10 -19.77 10.93
CA ALA A 305 -6.79 -19.84 12.36
C ALA A 305 -5.46 -19.15 12.76
N GLN A 306 -4.63 -18.76 11.78
CA GLN A 306 -3.37 -18.05 12.00
C GLN A 306 -3.49 -16.55 11.69
N HIS A 307 -4.70 -16.01 11.55
CA HIS A 307 -4.96 -14.59 11.34
C HIS A 307 -4.14 -13.72 12.30
N ARG A 308 -3.52 -12.67 11.76
CA ARG A 308 -2.79 -11.66 12.54
C ARG A 308 -3.14 -10.26 12.06
N SER A 309 -3.77 -9.49 12.95
CA SER A 309 -4.03 -8.07 12.77
C SER A 309 -3.77 -7.32 14.06
N VAL A 310 -3.07 -6.20 13.98
CA VAL A 310 -2.71 -5.39 15.14
C VAL A 310 -3.04 -3.93 14.85
N TYR A 311 -3.82 -3.32 15.74
CA TYR A 311 -4.09 -1.88 15.73
C TYR A 311 -3.31 -1.21 16.86
N LEU A 312 -2.52 -0.19 16.54
CA LEU A 312 -1.61 0.51 17.46
C LEU A 312 -1.93 2.00 17.41
N ASN A 313 -2.22 2.62 18.56
CA ASN A 313 -2.49 4.06 18.68
C ASN A 313 -3.48 4.58 17.61
N THR A 314 -4.55 3.81 17.36
CA THR A 314 -5.43 4.02 16.21
C THR A 314 -6.78 4.58 16.64
N TYR A 315 -7.23 5.65 15.99
CA TYR A 315 -8.57 6.19 16.18
C TYR A 315 -9.60 5.36 15.42
N MET A 316 -10.73 5.06 16.07
CA MET A 316 -11.85 4.31 15.51
C MET A 316 -13.14 5.12 15.66
N ASP A 317 -13.75 5.49 14.53
CA ASP A 317 -15.04 6.17 14.55
C ASP A 317 -16.19 5.25 15.02
N ALA A 318 -17.40 5.81 15.10
CA ALA A 318 -18.56 5.11 15.65
C ALA A 318 -19.04 3.93 14.78
N SER A 319 -18.45 3.72 13.60
CA SER A 319 -18.82 2.63 12.69
C SER A 319 -18.42 1.26 13.23
N ILE A 320 -17.38 1.19 14.07
CA ILE A 320 -16.82 -0.09 14.54
C ILE A 320 -17.73 -0.76 15.58
N ILE A 321 -17.96 -2.07 15.42
CA ILE A 321 -18.71 -2.89 16.38
C ILE A 321 -17.99 -2.95 17.74
N SER A 322 -18.74 -3.04 18.84
CA SER A 322 -18.15 -3.07 20.18
C SER A 322 -17.35 -4.35 20.48
N ALA A 323 -17.57 -5.46 19.77
CA ALA A 323 -16.73 -6.67 19.89
C ALA A 323 -15.39 -6.56 19.12
N GLY A 324 -15.27 -5.61 18.19
CA GLY A 324 -14.10 -5.40 17.35
C GLY A 324 -14.10 -6.32 16.14
N TYR A 325 -14.00 -7.62 16.38
CA TYR A 325 -13.87 -8.63 15.34
C TYR A 325 -15.18 -9.41 15.12
N THR A 326 -15.32 -10.01 13.94
CA THR A 326 -16.45 -10.89 13.62
C THR A 326 -15.99 -12.25 13.12
N LYS A 327 -16.90 -13.22 13.16
CA LYS A 327 -16.65 -14.59 12.69
C LYS A 327 -16.39 -14.62 11.19
N TRP A 328 -15.59 -15.59 10.75
CA TRP A 328 -15.39 -15.83 9.32
C TRP A 328 -16.65 -16.38 8.67
N THR A 329 -17.30 -17.31 9.36
CA THR A 329 -18.48 -18.04 8.90
C THR A 329 -19.38 -18.40 10.08
N THR A 330 -20.65 -18.61 9.82
CA THR A 330 -21.61 -19.09 10.82
C THR A 330 -21.50 -20.59 11.07
N ASN A 331 -20.83 -21.34 10.18
CA ASN A 331 -20.58 -22.76 10.36
C ASN A 331 -19.48 -22.99 11.41
N PRO A 332 -19.80 -23.56 12.59
CA PRO A 332 -18.82 -23.73 13.66
C PRO A 332 -17.65 -24.67 13.29
N LEU A 333 -17.83 -25.55 12.30
CA LEU A 333 -16.78 -26.49 11.87
C LEU A 333 -15.69 -25.83 11.02
N THR A 334 -15.96 -24.66 10.45
CA THR A 334 -15.03 -23.94 9.58
C THR A 334 -14.72 -22.54 10.08
N ASP A 335 -15.14 -22.22 11.31
CA ASP A 335 -14.92 -20.93 11.92
C ASP A 335 -13.53 -20.86 12.57
N ASN A 336 -12.74 -19.89 12.12
CA ASN A 336 -11.40 -19.63 12.62
C ASN A 336 -11.39 -18.59 13.75
N TYR A 337 -12.57 -18.13 14.20
CA TYR A 337 -12.75 -17.15 15.25
C TYR A 337 -12.52 -17.76 16.63
N ASN A 338 -11.26 -17.76 17.05
CA ASN A 338 -10.82 -18.35 18.32
C ASN A 338 -9.55 -17.68 18.85
N ASN A 339 -9.10 -18.11 20.03
CA ASN A 339 -7.95 -17.58 20.75
C ASN A 339 -6.57 -17.94 20.16
N TYR A 340 -6.51 -18.79 19.12
CA TYR A 340 -5.29 -19.08 18.36
C TYR A 340 -4.95 -17.98 17.35
N THR A 341 -5.93 -17.14 16.99
CA THR A 341 -5.69 -15.93 16.20
C THR A 341 -4.94 -14.88 17.00
N PHE A 342 -4.20 -14.01 16.31
CA PHE A 342 -3.58 -12.83 16.89
C PHE A 342 -4.31 -11.57 16.44
N MET A 343 -5.48 -11.37 17.02
CA MET A 343 -6.29 -10.16 16.88
C MET A 343 -5.97 -9.24 18.05
N ALA A 344 -5.24 -8.16 17.80
CA ALA A 344 -4.69 -7.35 18.88
C ALA A 344 -4.93 -5.85 18.70
N GLU A 345 -5.00 -5.16 19.83
CA GLU A 345 -5.10 -3.71 19.94
C GLU A 345 -4.09 -3.21 20.98
N TYR A 346 -3.56 -2.01 20.80
CA TYR A 346 -2.75 -1.31 21.78
C TYR A 346 -3.06 0.19 21.69
N LYS A 347 -3.63 0.74 22.76
CA LYS A 347 -3.99 2.18 22.82
C LYS A 347 -4.89 2.62 21.65
N SER A 348 -5.78 1.73 21.19
CA SER A 348 -6.91 2.13 20.34
C SER A 348 -7.82 3.10 21.10
N TYR A 349 -8.47 4.02 20.40
CA TYR A 349 -9.33 5.03 21.01
C TYR A 349 -10.43 5.51 20.05
N GLY A 350 -11.34 6.35 20.55
CA GLY A 350 -12.49 6.85 19.81
C GLY A 350 -13.78 6.08 20.08
N PRO A 351 -14.92 6.53 19.53
CA PRO A 351 -16.24 5.96 19.83
C PRO A 351 -16.43 4.50 19.37
N GLY A 352 -15.59 4.01 18.46
CA GLY A 352 -15.58 2.61 18.01
C GLY A 352 -14.81 1.64 18.92
N PHE A 353 -14.04 2.17 19.88
CA PHE A 353 -13.26 1.37 20.84
C PHE A 353 -14.05 1.16 22.14
N ASN A 354 -14.16 -0.10 22.56
CA ASN A 354 -14.83 -0.47 23.81
C ASN A 354 -14.12 -1.66 24.46
N LEU A 355 -13.19 -1.38 25.38
CA LEU A 355 -12.36 -2.41 26.03
C LEU A 355 -13.20 -3.48 26.73
N THR A 356 -14.26 -3.10 27.45
CA THR A 356 -15.13 -4.06 28.16
C THR A 356 -15.74 -5.07 27.19
N ALA A 357 -16.23 -4.62 26.04
CA ALA A 357 -16.81 -5.50 25.02
C ALA A 357 -15.74 -6.31 24.26
N ARG A 358 -14.53 -5.79 24.07
CA ARG A 358 -13.39 -6.57 23.53
C ARG A 358 -13.06 -7.76 24.42
N LEU A 359 -12.95 -7.52 25.74
CA LEU A 359 -12.63 -8.55 26.73
C LEU A 359 -13.76 -9.58 26.84
N ALA A 360 -15.02 -9.16 26.79
CA ALA A 360 -16.17 -10.08 26.78
C ALA A 360 -16.20 -10.99 25.54
N GLY A 361 -15.70 -10.52 24.40
CA GLY A 361 -15.59 -11.31 23.17
C GLY A 361 -14.51 -12.40 23.18
N ASN A 362 -13.56 -12.35 24.13
CA ASN A 362 -12.51 -13.34 24.37
C ASN A 362 -11.66 -13.77 23.14
N VAL A 363 -11.53 -12.91 22.13
CA VAL A 363 -10.63 -13.10 20.99
C VAL A 363 -9.64 -11.95 20.81
N THR A 364 -10.02 -10.74 21.24
CA THR A 364 -9.19 -9.54 21.11
C THR A 364 -8.18 -9.51 22.24
N LYS A 365 -6.91 -9.35 21.90
CA LYS A 365 -5.81 -9.16 22.84
C LYS A 365 -5.53 -7.67 22.98
N GLU A 366 -5.89 -7.06 24.11
CA GLU A 366 -5.36 -5.75 24.47
C GLU A 366 -3.93 -5.93 24.96
N LEU A 367 -2.96 -5.42 24.20
CA LEU A 367 -1.54 -5.57 24.50
C LEU A 367 -1.10 -4.61 25.61
N ASP A 368 -0.10 -5.01 26.39
CA ASP A 368 0.60 -4.12 27.30
C ASP A 368 1.88 -3.56 26.65
N ALA A 369 2.53 -2.61 27.35
CA ALA A 369 3.76 -1.98 26.89
C ALA A 369 4.96 -2.94 26.76
N VAL A 370 4.86 -4.18 27.27
CA VAL A 370 5.91 -5.19 27.17
C VAL A 370 5.73 -6.02 25.92
N THR A 371 4.53 -6.55 25.73
CA THR A 371 4.15 -7.42 24.63
C THR A 371 4.16 -6.66 23.30
N VAL A 372 3.75 -5.39 23.31
CA VAL A 372 3.67 -4.59 22.09
C VAL A 372 5.04 -4.37 21.42
N ARG A 373 6.16 -4.40 22.17
CA ARG A 373 7.52 -4.19 21.62
C ARG A 373 7.90 -5.19 20.52
N GLY A 374 7.22 -6.35 20.48
CA GLY A 374 7.41 -7.32 19.42
C GLY A 374 6.75 -6.93 18.09
N TYR A 375 5.93 -5.88 18.07
CA TYR A 375 4.98 -5.57 16.99
C TYR A 375 4.81 -4.06 16.73
N ASP A 376 5.55 -3.20 17.43
CA ASP A 376 5.35 -1.74 17.47
C ASP A 376 6.11 -0.94 16.41
N SER A 377 6.88 -1.61 15.54
CA SER A 377 7.60 -0.95 14.45
C SER A 377 7.76 -1.83 13.21
N PRO A 378 7.99 -1.24 12.03
CA PRO A 378 8.45 -1.93 10.83
C PRO A 378 9.66 -2.85 11.10
N LYS A 379 10.62 -2.42 11.92
CA LYS A 379 11.82 -3.19 12.29
C LYS A 379 11.47 -4.47 13.04
N SER A 380 10.42 -4.43 13.86
CA SER A 380 9.96 -5.57 14.64
C SER A 380 9.22 -6.62 13.81
N VAL A 381 8.68 -6.29 12.63
CA VAL A 381 7.77 -7.18 11.87
C VAL A 381 8.22 -7.50 10.45
N PHE A 382 8.93 -6.61 9.75
CA PHE A 382 9.39 -6.90 8.38
C PHE A 382 10.59 -7.84 8.39
N MET A 383 10.47 -8.90 7.60
CA MET A 383 11.44 -9.99 7.50
C MET A 383 11.97 -10.11 6.07
N THR A 384 13.21 -10.57 5.94
CA THR A 384 13.76 -11.00 4.65
C THR A 384 13.08 -12.29 4.19
N PRO A 385 13.24 -12.69 2.92
CA PRO A 385 12.74 -13.98 2.43
C PRO A 385 13.24 -15.21 3.20
N THR A 386 14.35 -15.07 3.92
CA THR A 386 14.99 -16.10 4.76
C THR A 386 14.63 -15.96 6.24
N GLY A 387 13.75 -15.03 6.61
CA GLY A 387 13.27 -14.86 7.99
C GLY A 387 14.13 -13.98 8.89
N GLN A 388 15.08 -13.21 8.33
CA GLN A 388 15.93 -12.29 9.11
C GLN A 388 15.23 -10.94 9.32
N GLN A 389 15.47 -10.31 10.47
CA GLN A 389 14.98 -8.96 10.81
C GLN A 389 16.15 -8.05 11.23
N PRO A 390 16.06 -6.72 11.01
CA PRO A 390 14.98 -6.02 10.32
C PRO A 390 15.17 -5.99 8.78
N ASN A 391 14.10 -6.17 8.01
CA ASN A 391 14.12 -5.93 6.56
C ASN A 391 13.46 -4.58 6.24
N VAL A 392 14.18 -3.48 6.49
CA VAL A 392 13.64 -2.10 6.38
C VAL A 392 14.44 -1.18 5.47
N ALA A 393 15.57 -1.61 4.92
CA ALA A 393 16.45 -0.75 4.10
C ALA A 393 15.79 -0.21 2.82
N TRP A 394 14.67 -0.81 2.40
CA TRP A 394 13.86 -0.37 1.25
C TRP A 394 12.86 0.74 1.62
N ILE A 395 12.68 1.06 2.90
CA ILE A 395 11.80 2.14 3.37
C ILE A 395 12.48 3.50 3.13
N ASP A 396 11.69 4.52 2.77
CA ASP A 396 12.16 5.90 2.63
C ASP A 396 12.20 6.60 3.98
N GLU A 397 13.32 6.43 4.70
CA GLU A 397 13.55 7.02 6.03
C GLU A 397 13.48 8.56 6.03
N GLU A 398 13.69 9.22 4.89
CA GLU A 398 13.56 10.68 4.81
C GLU A 398 12.11 11.14 4.92
N ILE A 399 11.14 10.30 4.56
CA ILE A 399 9.70 10.60 4.69
C ILE A 399 9.17 10.14 6.04
N VAL A 400 9.55 8.92 6.44
CA VAL A 400 8.94 8.29 7.62
C VAL A 400 9.65 8.63 8.92
N GLY A 401 10.89 9.14 8.83
CA GLY A 401 11.75 9.38 9.98
C GLY A 401 12.23 8.08 10.62
N SER A 402 12.51 8.12 11.92
CA SER A 402 12.82 6.92 12.70
C SER A 402 11.53 6.20 13.09
N LEU A 403 11.06 5.30 12.22
CA LEU A 403 10.07 4.27 12.57
C LEU A 403 10.70 3.05 13.24
#